data_AF-A0A9P0CNE8-F1
#
_entry.id   AF-A0A9P0CNE8-F1
#
_cell.length_a   1.000
_cell.length_b   1.000
_cell.length_c   1.000
_cell.angle_alpha   90.00
_cell.angle_beta   90.00
_cell.angle_gamma   90.00
#
_symmetry.space_group_name_H-M   'P 1'
#
loop_
_entity.id
_entity.type
_entity.pdbx_description
1 polymer ?
#
loop_
_entity_poly.entity_id
_entity_poly.type
_entity_poly.pdbx_seq_one_letter_code
_entity_poly.pdbx_strand_id
1 'polypeptide(L)'
;MTKLVILLACIAAFHAVSALECYSCDNETCKKDMKQWEKNKCGGSADTNQEAVCQKWVYKDKDGKEMVSRRCATAPKSGEAPACPNGPQGATDAKCPVCKTDLCNSASSVNFSLAAVASILLAFLGQKYLL
;
A
#
# COMPACT_ATOMS: atom_id res chain seq x y z
N MET A 1 -4.03 26.35 35.32
CA MET A 1 -3.12 26.72 34.20
C MET A 1 -2.12 25.62 33.87
N THR A 2 -1.62 24.85 34.84
CA THR A 2 -0.67 23.73 34.64
C THR A 2 -1.20 22.60 33.74
N LYS A 3 -2.50 22.30 33.79
CA LYS A 3 -3.14 21.26 32.96
C LYS A 3 -3.17 21.60 31.46
N LEU A 4 -3.21 22.89 31.12
CA LEU A 4 -3.22 23.38 29.73
C LEU A 4 -1.82 23.32 29.09
N VAL A 5 -0.77 23.54 29.90
CA VAL A 5 0.64 23.44 29.48
C VAL A 5 1.02 21.98 29.17
N ILE A 6 0.53 21.02 29.96
CA ILE A 6 0.76 19.59 29.70
C ILE A 6 0.04 19.14 28.42
N LEU A 7 -1.18 19.62 28.19
CA LEU A 7 -1.95 19.30 26.98
C LEU A 7 -1.28 19.84 25.69
N LEU A 8 -0.74 21.07 25.74
CA LEU A 8 0.01 21.68 24.63
C LEU A 8 1.35 20.98 24.36
N ALA A 9 2.04 20.49 25.40
CA ALA A 9 3.28 19.72 25.25
C ALA A 9 3.05 18.35 24.57
N CYS A 10 1.90 17.71 24.77
CA CYS A 10 1.56 16.46 24.10
C CYS A 10 1.27 16.61 22.61
N ILE A 11 0.71 17.75 22.17
CA ILE A 11 0.34 17.98 20.76
C ILE A 11 1.57 18.33 19.90
N ALA A 12 2.58 18.98 20.49
CA ALA A 12 3.82 19.34 19.79
C ALA A 12 4.69 18.13 19.37
N ALA A 13 4.45 16.93 19.94
CA ALA A 13 5.26 15.74 19.69
C ALA A 13 4.86 14.91 18.45
N PHE A 14 3.76 15.25 17.75
CA PHE A 14 3.18 14.38 16.70
C PHE A 14 3.55 14.73 15.25
N HIS A 15 4.65 15.44 15.00
CA HIS A 15 5.14 15.64 13.62
C HIS A 15 6.11 14.53 13.16
N ALA A 16 5.88 13.29 13.61
CA ALA A 16 6.50 12.14 12.97
C ALA A 16 5.76 11.88 11.65
N VAL A 17 6.19 12.55 10.57
CA VAL A 17 5.82 12.15 9.21
C VAL A 17 6.40 10.76 9.01
N SER A 18 5.62 9.73 9.32
CA SER A 18 6.03 8.35 9.07
C SER A 18 6.10 8.16 7.56
N ALA A 19 7.29 7.81 7.07
CA ALA A 19 7.48 7.38 5.70
C ALA A 19 6.73 6.06 5.49
N LEU A 20 5.89 6.00 4.45
CA LEU A 20 5.13 4.80 4.05
C LEU A 20 6.05 3.58 4.01
N GLU A 21 5.69 2.47 4.64
CA GLU A 21 6.45 1.22 4.58
C GLU A 21 5.82 0.24 3.58
N CYS A 22 6.61 -0.40 2.71
CA CYS A 22 6.12 -1.36 1.73
C CYS A 22 6.94 -2.65 1.73
N TYR A 23 6.33 -3.76 1.32
CA TYR A 23 7.08 -4.97 1.03
C TYR A 23 7.91 -4.82 -0.25
N SER A 24 9.11 -5.39 -0.23
CA SER A 24 10.06 -5.44 -1.34
C SER A 24 10.43 -6.88 -1.63
N CYS A 25 10.20 -7.31 -2.87
CA CYS A 25 10.63 -8.60 -3.38
C CYS A 25 10.63 -8.63 -4.91
N ASP A 26 11.43 -9.52 -5.46
CA ASP A 26 11.43 -9.96 -6.86
C ASP A 26 10.83 -11.38 -6.98
N ASN A 27 10.65 -11.86 -8.20
CA ASN A 27 9.93 -13.12 -8.46
C ASN A 27 10.27 -14.28 -7.52
N GLU A 28 11.57 -14.58 -7.34
CA GLU A 28 11.97 -15.71 -6.50
C GLU A 28 11.81 -15.41 -5.01
N THR A 29 12.06 -14.18 -4.58
CA THR A 29 11.86 -13.79 -3.18
C THR A 29 10.37 -13.63 -2.84
N CYS A 30 9.52 -13.23 -3.78
CA CYS A 30 8.07 -13.12 -3.61
C CYS A 30 7.38 -14.49 -3.54
N LYS A 31 8.02 -15.59 -3.95
CA LYS A 31 7.52 -16.96 -3.76
C LYS A 31 7.79 -17.50 -2.37
N LYS A 32 8.72 -16.90 -1.64
CA LYS A 32 9.00 -17.25 -0.24
C LYS A 32 7.87 -16.78 0.66
N ASP A 33 7.88 -17.29 1.89
CA ASP A 33 6.98 -16.85 2.95
C ASP A 33 7.03 -15.32 3.12
N MET A 34 5.88 -14.67 3.26
CA MET A 34 5.78 -13.20 3.36
C MET A 34 6.58 -12.63 4.53
N LYS A 35 6.82 -13.42 5.58
CA LYS A 35 7.68 -13.06 6.72
C LYS A 35 9.14 -12.84 6.33
N GLN A 36 9.56 -13.38 5.19
CA GLN A 36 10.92 -13.27 4.65
C GLN A 36 11.05 -12.14 3.62
N TRP A 37 9.96 -11.48 3.24
CA TRP A 37 10.02 -10.34 2.34
C TRP A 37 10.59 -9.14 3.09
N GLU A 38 11.42 -8.36 2.40
CA GLU A 38 11.98 -7.15 2.95
C GLU A 38 10.89 -6.10 3.14
N LYS A 39 11.05 -5.26 4.16
CA LYS A 39 10.20 -4.10 4.41
C LYS A 39 11.03 -2.85 4.26
N ASN A 40 10.62 -1.97 3.36
CA ASN A 40 11.35 -0.76 3.03
C ASN A 40 10.48 0.45 3.29
N LYS A 41 11.04 1.45 3.99
CA LYS A 41 10.44 2.78 4.09
C LYS A 41 10.61 3.50 2.75
N CYS A 42 9.52 3.95 2.18
CA CYS A 42 9.52 4.70 0.92
C CYS A 42 9.90 6.15 1.18
N GLY A 43 10.88 6.63 0.42
CA GLY A 43 11.23 8.05 0.41
C GLY A 43 10.11 8.92 -0.16
N GLY A 44 10.13 10.22 0.16
CA GLY A 44 9.31 11.20 -0.52
C GLY A 44 9.72 11.37 -1.99
N SER A 45 8.82 11.86 -2.82
CA SER A 45 9.16 12.27 -4.19
C SER A 45 9.80 13.67 -4.19
N ALA A 46 10.77 13.89 -5.08
CA ALA A 46 11.30 15.22 -5.36
C ALA A 46 10.28 16.09 -6.12
N ASP A 47 9.31 15.46 -6.80
CA ASP A 47 8.20 16.12 -7.47
C ASP A 47 7.02 16.29 -6.50
N THR A 48 6.58 17.53 -6.30
CA THR A 48 5.49 17.88 -5.40
C THR A 48 4.13 17.33 -5.86
N ASN A 49 3.98 16.99 -7.14
CA ASN A 49 2.77 16.38 -7.71
C ASN A 49 2.77 14.85 -7.60
N GLN A 50 3.84 14.26 -7.06
CA GLN A 50 3.94 12.84 -6.82
C GLN A 50 3.96 12.52 -5.33
N GLU A 51 3.53 11.31 -5.01
CA GLU A 51 3.58 10.76 -3.67
C GLU A 51 4.10 9.32 -3.69
N ALA A 52 4.65 8.88 -2.55
CA ALA A 52 5.08 7.51 -2.38
C ALA A 52 3.88 6.56 -2.30
N VAL A 53 3.97 5.42 -2.98
CA VAL A 53 2.95 4.36 -2.96
C VAL A 53 3.62 3.00 -2.87
N CYS A 54 2.93 2.02 -2.30
CA CYS A 54 3.31 0.63 -2.44
C CYS A 54 2.78 0.09 -3.76
N GLN A 55 3.65 -0.51 -4.56
CA GLN A 55 3.30 -1.12 -5.84
C GLN A 55 3.46 -2.64 -5.77
N LYS A 56 2.52 -3.35 -6.38
CA LYS A 56 2.67 -4.77 -6.74
C LYS A 56 2.62 -4.87 -8.26
N TRP A 57 3.70 -5.32 -8.87
CA TRP A 57 3.80 -5.53 -10.31
C TRP A 57 3.68 -7.02 -10.63
N VAL A 58 2.72 -7.37 -11.48
CA VAL A 58 2.47 -8.73 -11.94
C VAL A 58 2.47 -8.71 -13.47
N TYR A 59 3.20 -9.61 -14.11
CA TYR A 59 3.24 -9.73 -15.58
C TYR A 59 3.53 -11.19 -15.97
N LYS A 60 3.30 -11.54 -17.23
CA LYS A 60 3.80 -12.81 -17.79
C LYS A 60 5.10 -12.57 -18.52
N ASP A 61 6.11 -13.39 -18.28
CA ASP A 61 7.35 -13.37 -19.05
C ASP A 61 7.14 -13.93 -20.48
N LYS A 62 8.23 -13.96 -21.26
CA LYS A 62 8.22 -14.46 -22.65
C LYS A 62 7.77 -15.93 -22.77
N ASP A 63 7.91 -16.71 -21.71
CA ASP A 63 7.55 -18.13 -21.65
C ASP A 63 6.11 -18.31 -21.09
N GLY A 64 5.41 -17.19 -20.85
CA GLY A 64 4.04 -17.16 -20.33
C GLY A 64 3.94 -17.35 -18.82
N LYS A 65 5.06 -17.39 -18.10
CA LYS A 65 5.08 -17.60 -16.65
C LYS A 65 4.75 -16.31 -15.91
N GLU A 66 3.89 -16.41 -14.91
CA GLU A 66 3.57 -15.27 -14.05
C GLU A 66 4.79 -14.89 -13.19
N MET A 67 5.10 -13.61 -13.23
CA MET A 67 6.18 -12.97 -12.50
C MET A 67 5.60 -11.91 -11.58
N VAL A 68 6.08 -11.87 -10.34
CA VAL A 68 5.63 -10.90 -9.33
C VAL A 68 6.81 -10.13 -8.77
N SER A 69 6.66 -8.81 -8.64
CA SER A 69 7.57 -7.96 -7.89
C SER A 69 6.77 -6.97 -7.04
N ARG A 70 7.31 -6.63 -5.86
CA ARG A 70 6.72 -5.68 -4.92
C ARG A 70 7.78 -4.66 -4.56
N ARG A 71 7.41 -3.37 -4.46
CA ARG A 71 8.33 -2.28 -4.17
C ARG A 71 7.63 -0.99 -3.78
N CYS A 72 8.40 -0.03 -3.26
CA CYS A 72 8.04 1.38 -3.28
C CYS A 72 8.02 1.91 -4.72
N ALA A 73 7.08 2.78 -5.02
CA ALA A 73 7.01 3.54 -6.26
C ALA A 73 6.49 4.96 -5.99
N THR A 74 6.47 5.80 -7.01
CA THR A 74 5.77 7.09 -6.97
C THR A 74 4.55 7.05 -7.89
N ALA A 75 3.50 7.78 -7.50
CA ALA A 75 2.30 7.95 -8.32
C ALA A 75 1.84 9.42 -8.29
N PRO A 76 1.13 9.89 -9.34
CA PRO A 76 0.51 11.21 -9.32
C PRO A 76 -0.49 11.36 -8.17
N LYS A 77 -0.45 12.51 -7.49
CA LYS A 77 -1.42 12.86 -6.45
C LYS A 77 -2.83 13.08 -6.98
N SER A 78 -2.98 13.26 -8.30
CA SER A 78 -4.28 13.37 -8.98
C SER A 78 -5.17 12.14 -8.80
N GLY A 79 -4.61 11.00 -8.36
CA GLY A 79 -5.34 9.74 -8.20
C GLY A 79 -5.42 8.93 -9.50
N GLU A 80 -4.79 9.41 -10.57
CA GLU A 80 -4.60 8.63 -11.79
C GLU A 80 -3.75 7.39 -11.51
N ALA A 81 -4.15 6.26 -12.07
CA ALA A 81 -3.39 5.03 -11.95
C ALA A 81 -2.02 5.21 -12.65
N PRO A 82 -0.89 4.96 -11.96
CA PRO A 82 0.41 5.07 -12.59
C PRO A 82 0.54 4.02 -13.68
N ALA A 83 1.22 4.39 -14.78
CA ALA A 83 1.57 3.43 -15.81
C ALA A 83 2.42 2.29 -15.22
N CYS A 84 2.15 1.06 -15.65
CA CYS A 84 2.99 -0.06 -15.24
C CYS A 84 4.40 0.13 -15.79
N PRO A 85 5.43 -0.30 -15.04
CA PRO A 85 6.79 -0.31 -15.55
C PRO A 85 6.86 -1.10 -16.85
N ASN A 86 7.69 -0.65 -17.79
CA ASN A 86 8.01 -1.45 -18.96
C ASN A 86 8.63 -2.76 -18.48
N GLY A 87 7.99 -3.88 -18.84
CA GLY A 87 8.48 -5.21 -18.53
C GLY A 87 9.76 -5.56 -19.30
N PRO A 88 10.41 -6.68 -18.91
CA PRO A 88 11.41 -7.28 -19.77
C PRO A 88 10.80 -7.55 -21.16
N GLN A 89 11.65 -7.59 -22.19
CA GLN A 89 11.20 -7.78 -23.57
C GLN A 89 10.36 -9.06 -23.70
N GLY A 90 9.17 -8.93 -24.29
CA GLY A 90 8.20 -10.03 -24.40
C GLY A 90 7.25 -10.17 -23.21
N ALA A 91 7.33 -9.30 -22.20
CA ALA A 91 6.38 -9.29 -21.11
C ALA A 91 4.96 -8.90 -21.57
N THR A 92 3.96 -9.62 -21.08
CA THR A 92 2.54 -9.41 -21.39
C THR A 92 1.71 -9.33 -20.11
N ASP A 93 0.44 -8.95 -20.23
CA ASP A 93 -0.55 -8.94 -19.14
C ASP A 93 -0.11 -8.16 -17.88
N ALA A 94 0.64 -7.07 -18.05
CA ALA A 94 1.17 -6.29 -16.93
C ALA A 94 0.04 -5.62 -16.11
N LYS A 95 0.04 -5.88 -14.80
CA LYS A 95 -0.82 -5.26 -13.79
C LYS A 95 0.05 -4.66 -12.69
N CYS A 96 -0.25 -3.43 -12.29
CA CYS A 96 0.54 -2.70 -11.31
C CYS A 96 -0.33 -1.97 -10.26
N PRO A 97 -1.22 -2.68 -9.54
CA PRO A 97 -1.99 -2.05 -8.48
C PRO A 97 -1.09 -1.35 -7.46
N VAL A 98 -1.55 -0.17 -7.04
CA VAL A 98 -0.88 0.65 -6.03
C VAL A 98 -1.79 0.90 -4.83
N CYS A 99 -1.19 1.14 -3.68
CA CYS A 99 -1.90 1.45 -2.44
C CYS A 99 -1.03 2.33 -1.52
N LYS A 100 -1.64 3.00 -0.54
CA LYS A 100 -1.03 4.09 0.24
C LYS A 100 -1.01 3.86 1.75
N THR A 101 -1.22 2.62 2.19
CA THR A 101 -1.16 2.25 3.61
C THR A 101 0.00 1.31 3.84
N ASP A 102 0.58 1.32 5.04
CA ASP A 102 1.75 0.51 5.34
C ASP A 102 1.51 -0.96 4.99
N LEU A 103 2.47 -1.56 4.27
CA LEU A 103 2.54 -2.96 3.92
C LEU A 103 1.32 -3.49 3.12
N CYS A 104 0.54 -2.58 2.52
CA CYS A 104 -0.69 -2.90 1.78
C CYS A 104 -0.44 -3.71 0.51
N ASN A 105 0.76 -3.61 -0.05
CA ASN A 105 1.20 -4.44 -1.15
C ASN A 105 1.58 -5.85 -0.70
N SER A 106 1.01 -6.39 0.38
CA SER A 106 1.10 -7.82 0.73
C SER A 106 0.10 -8.66 -0.05
N ALA A 107 -1.08 -8.10 -0.35
CA ALA A 107 -2.20 -8.85 -0.88
C ALA A 107 -1.87 -9.60 -2.18
N SER A 108 -2.30 -10.86 -2.28
CA SER A 108 -2.23 -11.68 -3.49
C SER A 108 -3.21 -11.18 -4.56
N SER A 109 -4.28 -10.51 -4.15
CA SER A 109 -5.23 -9.76 -4.98
C SER A 109 -5.93 -8.71 -4.11
N VAL A 110 -6.25 -7.52 -4.64
CA VAL A 110 -7.02 -6.51 -3.90
C VAL A 110 -8.48 -6.98 -3.87
N ASN A 111 -8.79 -7.95 -3.01
CA ASN A 111 -10.18 -8.32 -2.75
C ASN A 111 -10.74 -7.31 -1.75
N PHE A 112 -11.70 -6.49 -2.19
CA PHE A 112 -12.54 -5.73 -1.27
C PHE A 112 -13.15 -6.72 -0.27
N SER A 113 -12.75 -6.63 1.00
CA SER A 113 -13.26 -7.52 2.02
C SER A 113 -14.73 -7.17 2.29
N LEU A 114 -15.64 -8.01 1.79
CA LEU A 114 -17.08 -7.91 2.04
C LEU A 114 -17.39 -7.86 3.55
N ALA A 115 -16.51 -8.45 4.38
CA ALA A 115 -16.62 -8.42 5.84
C ALA A 115 -16.46 -7.01 6.43
N ALA A 116 -15.62 -6.15 5.82
CA ALA A 116 -15.46 -4.76 6.28
C ALA A 116 -16.68 -3.89 5.93
N VAL A 117 -17.38 -4.20 4.84
CA VAL A 117 -18.64 -3.55 4.49
C VAL A 117 -19.79 -4.07 5.36
N ALA A 118 -19.81 -5.38 5.62
CA ALA A 118 -20.82 -6.01 6.47
C ALA A 118 -20.75 -5.54 7.93
N SER A 119 -19.56 -5.29 8.47
CA SER A 119 -19.40 -4.79 9.85
C SER A 119 -19.94 -3.38 10.04
N ILE A 120 -19.84 -2.50 9.03
CA ILE A 120 -20.45 -1.16 9.07
C ILE A 120 -21.98 -1.27 9.06
N LEU A 121 -22.54 -2.13 8.21
CA LEU A 121 -23.99 -2.34 8.12
C LEU A 121 -24.55 -2.95 9.42
N LEU A 122 -23.86 -3.92 10.01
CA LEU A 122 -24.26 -4.53 11.28
C LEU A 122 -24.12 -3.58 12.46
N ALA A 123 -23.13 -2.68 12.46
CA ALA A 123 -23.02 -1.64 13.48
C ALA A 123 -24.19 -0.64 13.39
N PHE A 124 -24.55 -0.19 12.18
CA PHE A 124 -25.69 0.70 11.97
C PHE A 124 -27.03 0.06 12.34
N LEU A 125 -27.23 -1.21 11.98
CA LEU A 125 -28.46 -1.94 12.32
C LEU A 125 -28.50 -2.30 13.80
N GLY A 126 -27.39 -2.76 14.38
CA GLY A 126 -27.27 -3.05 15.81
C GLY A 126 -27.56 -1.82 16.67
N GLN A 127 -27.07 -0.65 16.30
CA GLN A 127 -27.34 0.59 17.03
C GLN A 127 -28.81 1.05 16.94
N LYS A 128 -29.55 0.60 15.92
CA LYS A 128 -30.98 0.94 15.73
C LYS A 128 -31.95 -0.06 16.36
N TYR A 129 -31.55 -1.31 16.53
CA TYR A 129 -32.44 -2.40 16.97
C TYR A 129 -32.06 -3.02 18.33
N LEU A 130 -30.87 -2.73 18.86
CA LEU A 130 -30.37 -3.26 20.13
C LEU A 130 -30.19 -2.17 21.21
N LEU A 131 -30.49 -0.91 20.88
CA LEU A 131 -30.57 0.26 21.75
C LEU A 131 -31.98 0.85 21.72
#